data_AF-A0A9E4B9Z5-F1
#
_entry.id   AF-A0A9E4B9Z5-F1
#
_cell.length_a   1.000
_cell.length_b   1.000
_cell.length_c   1.000
_cell.angle_alpha   90.00
_cell.angle_beta   90.00
_cell.angle_gamma   90.00
#
_symmetry.space_group_name_H-M   'P 1'
#
loop_
_entity.id
_entity.type
_entity.pdbx_description
1 polymer ?
#
loop_
_entity_poly.entity_id
_entity_poly.type
_entity_poly.pdbx_seq_one_letter_code
_entity_poly.pdbx_strand_id
1 'polypeptide(L)'
;MNYIGSKYSLRDFLEEGILRNVNSDCKVFCDVFAGTGVVGANFKQKGFKIISNDIQYYSFCLNRALVGINQEPAFDGVLDDLVPTTRSCDATDIVLEYLNNLDGDTGFIYRNYCPGGTE
;
A
#
# COMPACT_ATOMS: atom_id res chain seq x y z
N MET A 1 5.89 -1.27 7.35
CA MET A 1 6.70 -0.07 7.65
C MET A 1 6.49 0.32 9.10
N ASN A 2 7.55 0.46 9.88
CA ASN A 2 7.44 1.06 11.22
C ASN A 2 7.05 2.52 11.04
N TYR A 3 5.89 2.90 11.59
CA TYR A 3 5.33 4.22 11.38
C TYR A 3 4.82 4.76 12.71
N ILE A 4 5.35 5.92 13.11
CA ILE A 4 4.98 6.57 14.35
C ILE A 4 3.48 6.90 14.30
N GLY A 5 2.75 6.50 15.33
CA GLY A 5 1.31 6.69 15.40
C GLY A 5 0.48 5.71 14.57
N SER A 6 1.10 4.66 13.99
CA SER A 6 0.38 3.56 13.33
C SER A 6 -0.69 2.99 14.25
N LYS A 7 -1.89 2.80 13.70
CA LYS A 7 -3.05 2.24 14.41
C LYS A 7 -3.15 0.71 14.29
N TYR A 8 -2.07 0.05 13.88
CA TYR A 8 -2.05 -1.41 13.68
C TYR A 8 -2.51 -2.21 14.89
N SER A 9 -2.07 -1.87 16.10
CA SER A 9 -2.49 -2.54 17.34
C SER A 9 -3.91 -2.21 17.78
N LEU A 10 -4.51 -1.14 17.25
CA LEU A 10 -5.84 -0.66 17.59
C LEU A 10 -6.90 -1.02 16.54
N ARG A 11 -6.53 -1.72 15.46
CA ARG A 11 -7.41 -1.99 14.32
C ARG A 11 -8.72 -2.67 14.74
N ASP A 12 -8.65 -3.67 15.63
CA ASP A 12 -9.83 -4.44 16.06
C ASP A 12 -10.75 -3.57 16.92
N PHE A 13 -10.18 -2.74 17.80
CA PHE A 13 -10.94 -1.77 18.59
C PHE A 13 -11.64 -0.73 17.70
N LEU A 14 -10.94 -0.19 16.70
CA LEU A 14 -11.50 0.78 15.75
C LEU A 14 -12.60 0.15 14.91
N GLU A 15 -12.36 -1.05 14.40
CA GLU A 15 -13.32 -1.82 13.63
C GLU A 15 -14.62 -2.03 14.41
N GLU A 16 -14.54 -2.61 15.62
CA GLU A 16 -15.72 -2.84 16.46
C GLU A 16 -16.44 -1.54 16.79
N GLY A 17 -15.70 -0.50 17.17
CA GLY A 17 -16.25 0.80 17.52
C GLY A 17 -16.99 1.43 16.34
N ILE A 18 -16.43 1.36 15.14
CA ILE A 18 -17.03 1.96 13.94
C ILE A 18 -18.24 1.14 13.50
N LEU A 19 -18.11 -0.18 13.37
CA LEU A 19 -19.21 -1.04 12.88
C LEU A 19 -20.43 -1.06 13.80
N ARG A 20 -20.27 -0.82 15.11
CA ARG A 20 -21.40 -0.67 16.05
C ARG A 20 -22.17 0.65 15.88
N ASN A 21 -21.56 1.66 15.28
CA ASN A 21 -22.11 3.02 15.19
C ASN A 21 -22.49 3.45 13.77
N VAL A 22 -22.43 2.53 12.80
CA VAL A 22 -22.82 2.79 11.41
C VAL A 22 -23.87 1.79 10.95
N ASN A 23 -24.67 2.17 9.97
CA ASN A 23 -25.65 1.26 9.38
C ASN A 23 -24.94 0.11 8.65
N SER A 24 -25.54 -1.08 8.67
CA SER A 24 -24.97 -2.31 8.09
C SER A 24 -24.85 -2.28 6.56
N ASP A 25 -25.63 -1.41 5.90
CA ASP A 25 -25.58 -1.13 4.48
C ASP A 25 -24.50 -0.11 4.08
N CYS A 26 -23.85 0.55 5.06
CA CYS A 26 -22.69 1.38 4.79
C CYS A 26 -21.51 0.52 4.32
N LYS A 27 -21.07 0.73 3.08
CA LYS A 27 -19.95 0.00 2.46
C LYS A 27 -18.82 0.90 1.97
N VAL A 28 -18.78 2.15 2.42
CA VAL A 28 -17.71 3.10 2.07
C VAL A 28 -17.00 3.53 3.35
N PHE A 29 -15.68 3.32 3.40
CA PHE A 29 -14.84 3.78 4.49
C PHE A 29 -13.93 4.92 4.01
N CYS A 30 -13.97 6.06 4.69
CA CYS A 30 -13.18 7.23 4.36
C CYS A 30 -12.09 7.46 5.42
N ASP A 31 -10.84 7.14 5.05
CA ASP A 31 -9.65 7.32 5.88
C ASP A 31 -8.93 8.62 5.49
N VAL A 32 -9.32 9.73 6.12
CA VAL A 32 -8.84 11.07 5.75
C VAL A 32 -7.38 11.37 6.15
N PHE A 33 -6.80 10.54 7.03
CA PHE A 33 -5.42 10.61 7.51
C PHE A 33 -4.80 9.21 7.49
N ALA A 34 -4.73 8.63 6.30
CA ALA A 34 -4.49 7.20 6.14
C ALA A 34 -3.10 6.74 6.59
N GLY A 35 -2.07 7.61 6.54
CA GLY A 35 -0.69 7.25 6.82
C GLY A 35 -0.28 6.01 6.01
N THR A 36 0.13 4.95 6.72
CA THR A 36 0.49 3.66 6.09
C THR A 36 -0.68 2.87 5.51
N GLY A 37 -1.93 3.33 5.64
CA GLY A 37 -3.12 2.69 5.08
C GLY A 37 -3.63 1.48 5.86
N VAL A 38 -3.08 1.21 7.05
CA VAL A 38 -3.41 0.01 7.84
C VAL A 38 -4.89 -0.09 8.23
N VAL A 39 -5.52 1.04 8.56
CA VAL A 39 -6.96 1.06 8.93
C VAL A 39 -7.81 0.85 7.69
N GLY A 40 -7.61 1.64 6.63
CA GLY A 40 -8.29 1.43 5.34
C GLY A 40 -8.14 0.01 4.78
N ALA A 41 -6.96 -0.59 4.87
CA ALA A 41 -6.72 -1.97 4.42
C ALA A 41 -7.52 -3.01 5.23
N ASN A 42 -7.64 -2.83 6.55
CA ASN A 42 -8.49 -3.69 7.39
C ASN A 42 -9.97 -3.64 6.94
N PHE A 43 -10.50 -2.45 6.65
CA PHE A 43 -11.87 -2.32 6.14
C PHE A 43 -12.03 -2.86 4.71
N LYS A 44 -11.00 -2.75 3.85
CA LYS A 44 -11.04 -3.33 2.50
C LYS A 44 -11.23 -4.84 2.53
N GLN A 45 -10.53 -5.53 3.44
CA GLN A 45 -10.68 -6.98 3.64
C GLN A 45 -12.11 -7.39 4.04
N LYS A 46 -12.92 -6.46 4.53
CA LYS A 46 -14.33 -6.67 4.89
C LYS A 46 -15.31 -6.27 3.78
N GLY A 47 -14.79 -5.97 2.59
CA GLY A 47 -15.61 -5.60 1.43
C GLY A 47 -16.02 -4.14 1.39
N PHE A 48 -15.38 -3.25 2.17
CA PHE A 48 -15.62 -1.82 2.05
C PHE A 48 -14.87 -1.25 0.84
N LYS A 49 -15.53 -0.33 0.13
CA LYS A 49 -14.87 0.61 -0.77
C LYS A 49 -14.11 1.63 0.08
N ILE A 50 -12.82 1.80 -0.21
CA ILE A 50 -11.97 2.71 0.56
C ILE A 50 -11.77 4.02 -0.20
N ILE A 51 -11.90 5.13 0.53
CA ILE A 51 -11.42 6.45 0.14
C ILE A 51 -10.30 6.77 1.13
N SER A 52 -9.09 7.00 0.66
CA SER A 52 -7.93 7.30 1.50
C SER A 52 -7.33 8.64 1.10
N ASN A 53 -6.97 9.45 2.09
CA ASN A 53 -6.25 10.71 1.88
C ASN A 53 -5.08 10.80 2.87
N ASP A 54 -3.98 11.38 2.40
CA ASP A 54 -2.86 11.78 3.22
C ASP A 54 -2.05 12.87 2.48
N ILE A 55 -1.39 13.76 3.21
CA ILE A 55 -0.58 14.83 2.61
C ILE A 55 0.76 14.30 2.07
N GLN A 56 1.25 13.17 2.60
CA GLN A 56 2.57 12.67 2.26
C GLN A 56 2.49 11.73 1.04
N TYR A 57 3.30 12.00 0.02
CA TYR A 57 3.26 11.23 -1.24
C TYR A 57 3.59 9.74 -1.05
N TYR A 58 4.49 9.38 -0.12
CA TYR A 58 4.74 7.97 0.15
C TYR A 58 3.51 7.27 0.74
N SER A 59 2.69 7.96 1.54
CA SER A 59 1.41 7.45 2.04
C SER A 59 0.47 7.18 0.86
N PHE A 60 0.43 8.07 -0.14
CA PHE A 60 -0.31 7.82 -1.39
C PHE A 60 0.17 6.54 -2.09
N CYS A 61 1.48 6.35 -2.26
CA CYS A 61 2.02 5.14 -2.90
C CYS A 61 1.61 3.86 -2.14
N LEU A 62 1.74 3.86 -0.82
CA LEU A 62 1.34 2.72 0.03
C LEU A 62 -0.16 2.45 -0.06
N ASN A 63 -1.00 3.48 0.05
CA ASN A 63 -2.45 3.33 -0.02
C ASN A 63 -2.90 2.93 -1.43
N ARG A 64 -2.25 3.42 -2.48
CA ARG A 64 -2.53 2.99 -3.85
C ARG A 64 -2.33 1.48 -3.99
N ALA A 65 -1.22 0.96 -3.47
CA ALA A 65 -0.94 -0.48 -3.48
C ALA A 65 -1.92 -1.29 -2.61
N LEU A 66 -2.14 -0.87 -1.37
CA LEU A 66 -2.94 -1.63 -0.40
C LEU A 66 -4.44 -1.58 -0.70
N VAL A 67 -4.97 -0.39 -0.96
CA VAL A 67 -6.41 -0.18 -1.07
C VAL A 67 -6.89 0.21 -2.47
N GLY A 68 -6.01 0.74 -3.32
CA GLY A 68 -6.36 1.18 -4.68
C GLY A 68 -6.28 0.12 -5.78
N ILE A 69 -5.38 -0.87 -5.65
CA ILE A 69 -5.24 -1.98 -6.61
C ILE A 69 -6.25 -3.08 -6.25
N ASN A 70 -7.14 -3.42 -7.19
CA ASN A 70 -8.21 -4.42 -6.98
C ASN A 70 -8.11 -5.63 -7.90
N GLN A 71 -7.16 -5.61 -8.82
CA GLN A 71 -6.85 -6.69 -9.75
C GLN A 71 -5.34 -6.69 -9.94
N GLU A 72 -4.80 -7.84 -10.32
CA GLU A 72 -3.40 -7.95 -10.66
C GLU A 72 -3.04 -6.97 -11.79
N PRO A 73 -2.04 -6.11 -11.62
CA PRO A 73 -1.61 -5.18 -12.66
C PRO A 73 -0.94 -5.92 -13.81
N ALA A 74 -1.32 -5.61 -15.05
CA ALA A 74 -0.73 -6.21 -16.26
C ALA A 74 0.68 -5.69 -16.57
N PHE A 75 1.06 -4.54 -16.00
CA PHE A 75 2.35 -3.88 -16.20
C PHE A 75 2.74 -3.57 -17.65
N ASP A 76 1.79 -3.50 -18.60
CA ASP A 76 2.06 -3.28 -20.03
C ASP A 76 3.08 -2.17 -20.30
N GLY A 77 2.90 -0.99 -19.70
CA GLY A 77 3.79 0.15 -19.91
C GLY A 77 5.18 0.04 -19.28
N VAL A 78 5.42 -0.94 -18.40
CA VAL A 78 6.78 -1.27 -17.91
C VAL A 78 7.37 -2.36 -18.80
N LEU A 79 6.58 -3.38 -19.13
CA LEU A 79 7.02 -4.51 -19.94
C LEU A 79 7.45 -4.11 -21.36
N ASP A 80 6.84 -3.07 -21.94
CA ASP A 80 7.24 -2.52 -23.25
C ASP A 80 8.70 -2.05 -23.28
N ASP A 81 9.23 -1.59 -22.13
CA ASP A 81 10.60 -1.10 -21.98
C ASP A 81 11.57 -2.17 -21.47
N LEU A 82 11.06 -3.31 -20.99
CA LEU A 82 11.89 -4.40 -20.45
C LEU A 82 12.21 -5.41 -21.54
N VAL A 83 13.50 -5.66 -21.75
CA VAL A 83 13.94 -6.85 -22.50
C VAL A 83 13.84 -8.05 -21.55
N PRO A 84 13.01 -9.07 -21.82
CA PRO A 84 12.88 -10.20 -20.91
C PRO A 84 14.23 -10.92 -20.76
N THR A 85 14.83 -10.86 -19.58
CA THR A 85 16.10 -11.52 -19.27
C THR A 85 15.91 -12.96 -18.79
N THR A 86 14.68 -13.36 -18.45
CA THR A 86 14.37 -14.66 -17.86
C THR A 86 13.21 -15.38 -18.54
N ARG A 87 13.07 -16.67 -18.21
CA ARG A 87 11.95 -17.54 -18.62
C ARG A 87 10.70 -17.35 -17.74
N SER A 88 10.64 -16.33 -16.88
CA SER A 88 9.44 -16.09 -16.09
C SER A 88 8.27 -15.79 -17.03
N CYS A 89 7.13 -16.41 -16.73
CA CYS A 89 5.93 -16.33 -17.57
C CYS A 89 4.88 -15.35 -17.03
N ASP A 90 5.10 -14.76 -15.85
CA ASP A 90 4.18 -13.81 -15.24
C ASP A 90 4.73 -12.37 -15.25
N ALA A 91 3.85 -11.41 -15.55
CA ALA A 91 4.18 -9.99 -15.65
C ALA A 91 4.70 -9.42 -14.33
N THR A 92 4.09 -9.83 -13.21
CA THR A 92 4.48 -9.38 -11.87
C THR A 92 5.89 -9.84 -11.55
N ASP A 93 6.21 -11.10 -11.81
CA ASP A 93 7.54 -11.66 -11.56
C ASP A 93 8.63 -10.97 -12.38
N ILE A 94 8.38 -10.70 -13.66
CA ILE A 94 9.32 -9.97 -14.54
C ILE A 94 9.61 -8.57 -13.98
N VAL A 95 8.56 -7.84 -13.58
CA VAL A 95 8.73 -6.49 -13.02
C VAL A 95 9.43 -6.52 -11.67
N LEU A 96 9.12 -7.48 -10.79
CA LEU A 96 9.80 -7.63 -9.51
C LEU A 96 11.29 -7.93 -9.69
N GLU A 97 11.65 -8.78 -10.64
CA GLU A 97 13.05 -9.07 -10.96
C GLU A 97 13.77 -7.80 -11.43
N TYR A 98 13.16 -7.04 -12.35
CA TYR A 98 13.72 -5.77 -12.80
C TYR A 98 13.93 -4.79 -11.62
N LEU A 99 12.91 -4.59 -10.79
CA LEU A 99 12.98 -3.67 -9.65
C LEU A 99 14.05 -4.08 -8.63
N ASN A 100 14.23 -5.38 -8.39
CA ASN A 100 15.24 -5.90 -7.45
C ASN A 100 16.69 -5.74 -7.97
N ASN A 101 16.87 -5.51 -9.27
CA ASN A 101 18.18 -5.29 -9.88
C ASN A 101 18.51 -3.79 -10.09
N LEU A 102 17.60 -2.88 -9.74
CA LEU A 102 17.89 -1.45 -9.80
C LEU A 102 18.92 -1.07 -8.74
N ASP A 103 19.79 -0.12 -9.10
CA ASP A 103 20.66 0.53 -8.13
C ASP A 103 19.81 1.24 -7.07
N GLY A 104 20.17 1.06 -5.79
CA GLY A 104 19.47 1.71 -4.69
C GLY A 104 19.62 3.24 -4.76
N ASP A 105 18.55 3.95 -4.44
CA ASP A 105 18.56 5.42 -4.38
C ASP A 105 18.49 5.93 -2.93
N THR A 106 19.23 7.00 -2.66
CA THR A 106 19.24 7.65 -1.34
C THR A 106 18.19 8.75 -1.27
N GLY A 107 17.18 8.55 -0.43
CA GLY A 107 16.06 9.47 -0.32
C GLY A 107 15.44 9.50 1.07
N PHE A 108 14.29 10.17 1.19
CA PHE A 108 13.53 10.24 2.44
C PHE A 108 13.22 8.85 2.99
N ILE A 109 12.77 7.93 2.13
CA ILE A 109 12.43 6.56 2.53
C ILE A 109 13.67 5.80 2.99
N TYR A 110 14.75 5.84 2.20
CA TYR A 110 16.02 5.22 2.58
C TYR A 110 16.50 5.72 3.95
N ARG A 111 16.58 7.03 4.14
CA ARG A 111 17.09 7.67 5.37
C ARG A 111 16.26 7.38 6.62
N ASN A 112 14.95 7.21 6.50
CA ASN A 112 14.08 7.14 7.69
C ASN A 112 13.47 5.75 7.92
N TYR A 113 13.49 4.86 6.93
CA TYR A 113 12.74 3.60 6.98
C TYR A 113 13.51 2.38 6.45
N CYS A 114 14.73 2.54 5.96
CA CYS A 114 15.61 1.43 5.59
C CYS A 114 16.72 1.24 6.64
N PRO A 115 17.21 0.00 6.87
CA PRO A 115 18.25 -0.27 7.85
C PRO A 115 19.53 0.57 7.66
N GLY A 116 19.93 0.86 6.42
CA GLY A 116 21.14 1.64 6.11
C GLY A 116 20.99 3.17 6.23
N GLY A 117 19.78 3.69 6.48
CA GLY A 117 19.55 5.13 6.59
C GLY A 117 19.56 5.68 8.01
N THR A 118 19.54 4.79 9.01
CA THR A 118 19.50 5.16 10.43
C THR A 118 20.88 4.92 11.06
N GLU A 119 21.89 5.66 10.59
CA GLU A 119 23.13 5.93 11.35
C GLU A 119 23.09 7.36 11.89
#